data_AF-A0A534XVD6-F1
#
_entry.id   AF-A0A534XVD6-F1
#
_cell.length_a   1.000
_cell.length_b   1.000
_cell.length_c   1.000
_cell.angle_alpha   90.00
_cell.angle_beta   90.00
_cell.angle_gamma   90.00
#
_symmetry.space_group_name_H-M   'P 1'
#
loop_
_entity.id
_entity.type
_entity.pdbx_description
1 polymer ?
#
loop_
_entity_poly.entity_id
_entity_poly.type
_entity_poly.pdbx_seq_one_letter_code
_entity_poly.pdbx_strand_id
1 'polypeptide(L)'
;MDPVAPPSRRRRWRLVRALVITALLVTIGPLLALELGYQVEIARIPERPPDPPPSLPPLVVRSLGVQLFDTPDPRMTPIYPWTPFIGLARFYLGARPHLIPEELAARQVMRSAGRPQPPTKLQRLIEVAALATWISRHLSAREAISVALSQAHFAPDVVGIAAAARRFFDKSLEELDAGEIAALIAGSAGPSMYPDRPERLRAPRDALLRKLHDHGLIDEPTMQAAMERDVRRFK
;
A
#
# COMPACT_ATOMS: atom_id res chain seq x y z
N MET A 1 55.59 -24.29 33.66
CA MET A 1 54.29 -24.04 33.02
C MET A 1 54.36 -24.63 31.62
N ASP A 2 53.77 -25.80 31.41
CA ASP A 2 53.83 -26.45 30.11
C ASP A 2 52.93 -25.74 29.09
N PRO A 3 53.39 -25.52 27.85
CA PRO A 3 52.58 -24.90 26.82
C PRO A 3 51.44 -25.86 26.42
N VAL A 4 50.19 -25.38 26.53
CA VAL A 4 49.00 -26.13 26.11
C VAL A 4 49.13 -26.49 24.63
N ALA A 5 49.27 -27.79 24.34
CA ALA A 5 49.45 -28.30 22.99
C ALA A 5 48.26 -27.88 22.06
N PRO A 6 48.53 -27.46 20.81
CA PRO A 6 47.47 -27.01 19.92
C PRO A 6 46.49 -28.15 19.61
N PRO A 7 45.17 -27.88 19.56
CA PRO A 7 44.16 -28.91 19.35
C PRO A 7 44.36 -29.61 17.99
N SER A 8 44.21 -30.93 17.98
CA SER A 8 44.39 -31.77 16.78
C SER A 8 43.52 -31.29 15.61
N ARG A 9 44.03 -31.45 14.37
CA ARG A 9 43.37 -30.99 13.13
C ARG A 9 41.89 -31.44 13.06
N ARG A 10 41.57 -32.67 13.49
CA ARG A 10 40.19 -33.18 13.57
C ARG A 10 39.32 -32.45 14.58
N ARG A 11 39.85 -32.06 15.75
CA ARG A 11 39.11 -31.31 16.79
C ARG A 11 38.83 -29.87 16.33
N ARG A 12 39.77 -29.23 15.64
CA ARG A 12 39.57 -27.90 15.01
C ARG A 12 38.41 -27.93 13.99
N TRP A 13 38.37 -28.91 13.10
CA TRP A 13 37.28 -29.04 12.11
C TRP A 13 35.91 -29.31 12.73
N ARG A 14 35.84 -30.08 13.83
CA ARG A 14 34.57 -30.28 14.57
C ARG A 14 34.07 -28.99 15.20
N LEU A 15 34.96 -28.19 15.80
CA LEU A 15 34.62 -26.89 16.38
C LEU A 15 34.17 -25.90 15.30
N VAL A 16 34.87 -25.83 14.17
CA VAL A 16 34.46 -24.98 13.04
C VAL A 16 33.09 -25.39 12.50
N ARG A 17 32.84 -26.69 12.32
CA ARG A 17 31.51 -27.18 11.89
C ARG A 17 30.41 -26.83 12.89
N ALA A 18 30.66 -27.01 14.19
CA ALA A 18 29.70 -26.64 15.22
C ALA A 18 29.40 -25.13 15.19
N LEU A 19 30.42 -24.27 15.09
CA LEU A 19 30.27 -22.82 14.95
C LEU A 19 29.45 -22.44 13.72
N VAL A 20 29.73 -23.05 12.57
CA VAL A 20 28.98 -22.79 11.32
C VAL A 20 27.52 -23.22 11.46
N ILE A 21 27.25 -24.41 12.02
CA ILE A 21 25.88 -24.91 12.24
C ILE A 21 25.13 -23.99 13.20
N THR A 22 25.75 -23.59 14.30
CA THR A 22 25.14 -22.67 15.26
C THR A 22 24.85 -21.32 14.60
N ALA A 23 25.81 -20.77 13.84
CA ALA A 23 25.60 -19.51 13.11
C ALA A 23 24.43 -19.63 12.11
N LEU A 24 24.36 -20.74 11.36
CA LEU A 24 23.27 -21.05 10.43
C LEU A 24 21.91 -21.18 11.15
N LEU A 25 21.86 -21.88 12.28
CA LEU A 25 20.62 -22.04 13.05
C LEU A 25 20.13 -20.69 13.60
N VAL A 26 21.04 -19.84 14.07
CA VAL A 26 20.73 -18.53 14.63
C VAL A 26 20.28 -17.54 13.54
N THR A 27 20.75 -17.68 12.29
CA THR A 27 20.32 -16.81 11.18
C THR A 27 19.11 -17.35 10.42
N ILE A 28 19.15 -18.61 9.97
CA ILE A 28 18.09 -19.20 9.13
C ILE A 28 16.87 -19.58 9.97
N GLY A 29 17.07 -20.08 11.19
CA GLY A 29 15.97 -20.52 12.07
C GLY A 29 14.90 -19.44 12.28
N PRO A 30 15.27 -18.22 12.71
CA PRO A 30 14.32 -17.12 12.87
C PRO A 30 13.65 -16.68 11.56
N LEU A 31 14.38 -16.67 10.44
CA LEU A 31 13.81 -16.31 9.14
C LEU A 31 12.77 -17.34 8.67
N LEU A 32 13.06 -18.63 8.87
CA LEU A 32 12.12 -19.70 8.59
C LEU A 32 10.88 -19.59 9.49
N ALA A 33 11.08 -19.31 10.78
CA ALA A 33 9.98 -19.10 11.72
C ALA A 33 9.08 -17.92 11.32
N LEU A 34 9.67 -16.82 10.84
CA LEU A 34 8.92 -15.67 10.32
C LEU A 34 8.14 -16.01 9.05
N GLU A 35 8.75 -16.72 8.10
CA GLU A 35 8.04 -17.14 6.88
C GLU A 35 6.91 -18.12 7.21
N LEU A 36 7.14 -19.10 8.08
CA LEU A 36 6.08 -20.01 8.55
C LEU A 36 4.96 -19.26 9.28
N GLY A 37 5.32 -18.29 10.13
CA GLY A 37 4.35 -17.41 10.80
C GLY A 37 3.50 -16.65 9.79
N TYR A 38 4.12 -16.05 8.78
CA TYR A 38 3.43 -15.41 7.66
C TYR A 38 2.48 -16.37 6.93
N GLN A 39 2.92 -17.58 6.60
CA GLN A 39 2.09 -18.59 5.92
C GLN A 39 0.87 -19.00 6.75
N VAL A 40 1.06 -19.13 8.07
CA VAL A 40 -0.05 -19.41 8.99
C VAL A 40 -1.02 -18.23 9.03
N GLU A 41 -0.53 -17.00 9.15
CA GLU A 41 -1.40 -15.82 9.23
C GLU A 41 -2.16 -15.55 7.94
N ILE A 42 -1.52 -15.65 6.76
CA ILE A 42 -2.21 -15.46 5.48
C ILE A 42 -3.27 -16.55 5.24
N ALA A 43 -3.08 -17.76 5.79
CA ALA A 43 -4.09 -18.81 5.76
C ALA A 43 -5.28 -18.54 6.70
N ARG A 44 -5.09 -17.77 7.77
CA ARG A 44 -6.17 -17.33 8.66
C ARG A 44 -7.00 -16.19 8.08
N ILE A 45 -6.43 -15.39 7.19
CA ILE A 45 -7.11 -14.25 6.55
C ILE A 45 -7.92 -14.81 5.36
N PRO A 46 -9.26 -14.89 5.46
CA PRO A 46 -10.09 -15.39 4.36
C PRO A 46 -10.17 -14.36 3.22
N GLU A 47 -9.94 -13.09 3.52
CA GLU A 47 -10.05 -12.01 2.55
C GLU A 47 -8.83 -11.92 1.66
N ARG A 48 -9.04 -12.09 0.37
CA ARG A 48 -8.02 -11.90 -0.65
C ARG A 48 -8.39 -10.71 -1.51
N PRO A 49 -7.39 -9.98 -2.03
CA PRO A 49 -7.61 -9.07 -3.13
C PRO A 49 -8.35 -9.81 -4.27
N PRO A 50 -9.23 -9.11 -5.01
CA PRO A 50 -9.90 -9.71 -6.16
C PRO A 50 -8.87 -10.27 -7.15
N ASP A 51 -9.12 -11.47 -7.65
CA ASP A 51 -8.33 -12.14 -8.69
C ASP A 51 -9.25 -12.48 -9.88
N PRO A 52 -9.07 -11.85 -11.05
CA PRO A 52 -8.00 -10.91 -11.39
C PRO A 52 -8.16 -9.53 -10.73
N PRO A 53 -7.06 -8.77 -10.57
CA PRO A 53 -7.13 -7.41 -10.04
C PRO A 53 -7.95 -6.49 -10.95
N PRO A 54 -8.67 -5.51 -10.38
CA PRO A 54 -9.53 -4.62 -11.14
C PRO A 54 -8.72 -3.74 -12.10
N SER A 55 -9.14 -3.70 -13.36
CA SER A 55 -8.58 -2.78 -14.37
C SER A 55 -9.24 -1.42 -14.23
N LEU A 56 -8.46 -0.39 -13.91
CA LEU A 56 -8.92 1.01 -13.84
C LEU A 56 -8.21 1.86 -14.90
N PRO A 57 -8.82 2.97 -15.34
CA PRO A 57 -8.16 3.90 -16.26
C PRO A 57 -6.78 4.35 -15.74
N PRO A 58 -5.74 4.42 -16.59
CA PRO A 58 -4.39 4.75 -16.15
C PRO A 58 -4.28 6.08 -15.39
N LEU A 59 -5.04 7.09 -15.83
CA LEU A 59 -5.05 8.41 -15.19
C LEU A 59 -5.57 8.34 -13.74
N VAL A 60 -6.56 7.49 -13.47
CA VAL A 60 -7.13 7.29 -12.13
C VAL A 60 -6.08 6.69 -11.18
N VAL A 61 -5.43 5.60 -11.61
CA VAL A 61 -4.39 4.92 -10.84
C VAL A 61 -3.19 5.84 -10.58
N ARG A 62 -2.71 6.53 -11.62
CA ARG A 62 -1.57 7.45 -11.53
C ARG A 62 -1.89 8.68 -10.67
N SER A 63 -3.13 9.16 -10.69
CA SER A 63 -3.55 10.27 -9.84
C SER A 63 -3.44 9.95 -8.37
N LEU A 64 -3.83 8.75 -7.94
CA LEU A 64 -3.63 8.33 -6.55
C LEU A 64 -2.14 8.14 -6.23
N GLY A 65 -1.37 7.63 -7.20
CA GLY A 65 0.08 7.55 -7.13
C GLY A 65 0.71 8.90 -6.77
N VAL A 66 0.39 9.93 -7.55
CA VAL A 66 0.86 11.30 -7.35
C VAL A 66 0.38 11.88 -6.01
N GLN A 67 -0.88 11.65 -5.64
CA GLN A 67 -1.42 12.18 -4.39
C GLN A 67 -0.72 11.61 -3.14
N LEU A 68 -0.48 10.30 -3.09
CA LEU A 68 0.01 9.62 -1.89
C LEU A 68 1.52 9.41 -1.86
N PHE A 69 2.16 9.26 -3.03
CA PHE A 69 3.57 8.90 -3.15
C PHE A 69 4.40 9.92 -3.93
N ASP A 70 3.79 11.03 -4.39
CA ASP A 70 4.45 12.09 -5.17
C ASP A 70 5.11 11.56 -6.45
N THR A 71 4.56 10.47 -7.00
CA THR A 71 5.03 9.85 -8.24
C THR A 71 3.88 9.12 -8.95
N PRO A 72 3.76 9.21 -10.28
CA PRO A 72 2.70 8.51 -11.01
C PRO A 72 2.87 6.98 -10.99
N ASP A 73 4.10 6.49 -10.83
CA ASP A 73 4.44 5.07 -10.91
C ASP A 73 5.26 4.66 -9.68
N PRO A 74 4.61 4.47 -8.51
CA PRO A 74 5.31 4.06 -7.31
C PRO A 74 5.91 2.67 -7.48
N ARG A 75 7.07 2.46 -6.85
CA ARG A 75 7.77 1.18 -6.90
C ARG A 75 7.22 0.24 -5.83
N MET A 76 7.02 -1.01 -6.22
CA MET A 76 6.74 -2.13 -5.31
C MET A 76 8.07 -2.68 -4.80
N THR A 77 8.20 -2.93 -3.50
CA THR A 77 9.36 -3.68 -2.97
C THR A 77 8.85 -4.94 -2.27
N PRO A 78 9.17 -6.15 -2.78
CA PRO A 78 8.72 -7.39 -2.16
C PRO A 78 9.13 -7.45 -0.69
N ILE A 79 8.16 -7.76 0.17
CA ILE A 79 8.40 -7.91 1.60
C ILE A 79 8.92 -9.33 1.84
N TYR A 80 10.13 -9.41 2.39
CA TYR A 80 10.79 -10.64 2.79
C TYR A 80 10.83 -10.73 4.32
N PRO A 81 11.08 -11.93 4.88
CA PRO A 81 11.18 -12.13 6.33
C PRO A 81 12.19 -11.20 7.02
N TRP A 82 13.22 -10.73 6.30
CA TRP A 82 14.20 -9.80 6.85
C TRP A 82 13.83 -8.31 6.72
N THR A 83 12.85 -7.98 5.88
CA THR A 83 12.43 -6.59 5.60
C THR A 83 11.97 -5.82 6.85
N PRO A 84 11.24 -6.43 7.82
CA PRO A 84 10.89 -5.76 9.07
C PRO A 84 12.10 -5.28 9.88
N PHE A 85 13.21 -6.04 9.88
CA PHE A 85 14.43 -5.61 10.59
C PHE A 85 15.09 -4.40 9.92
N ILE A 86 15.07 -4.35 8.58
CA ILE A 86 15.55 -3.19 7.82
C ILE A 86 14.67 -1.98 8.12
N GLY A 87 13.35 -2.15 8.13
CA GLY A 87 12.39 -1.09 8.46
C GLY A 87 12.61 -0.55 9.88
N LEU A 88 12.77 -1.44 10.85
CA LEU A 88 13.06 -1.08 12.24
C LEU A 88 14.40 -0.34 12.38
N ALA A 89 15.45 -0.84 11.74
CA ALA A 89 16.76 -0.18 11.72
C ALA A 89 16.68 1.23 11.10
N ARG A 90 15.99 1.37 9.95
CA ARG A 90 15.76 2.67 9.31
C ARG A 90 15.00 3.62 10.24
N PHE A 91 13.97 3.13 10.93
CA PHE A 91 13.22 3.92 11.91
C PHE A 91 14.10 4.42 13.05
N TYR A 92 14.92 3.54 13.64
CA TYR A 92 15.89 3.93 14.68
C TYR A 92 16.92 4.96 14.17
N LEU A 93 17.30 4.87 12.89
CA LEU A 93 18.17 5.84 12.22
C LEU A 93 17.45 7.15 11.83
N GLY A 94 16.20 7.36 12.28
CA GLY A 94 15.44 8.59 12.07
C GLY A 94 14.70 8.67 10.72
N ALA A 95 14.69 7.59 9.93
CA ALA A 95 13.89 7.55 8.71
C ALA A 95 12.39 7.59 9.06
N ARG A 96 11.64 8.44 8.36
CA ARG A 96 10.19 8.49 8.51
C ARG A 96 9.55 7.29 7.79
N PRO A 97 8.57 6.61 8.40
CA PRO A 97 7.76 5.64 7.69
C PRO A 97 7.00 6.37 6.58
N HIS A 98 7.19 5.94 5.33
CA HIS A 98 6.37 6.36 4.20
C HIS A 98 5.29 5.31 4.00
N LEU A 99 4.11 5.75 3.57
CA LEU A 99 3.08 4.82 3.13
C LEU A 99 3.61 4.09 1.89
N ILE A 100 3.36 2.79 1.80
CA ILE A 100 3.71 1.97 0.64
C ILE A 100 2.42 1.45 -0.04
N PRO A 101 2.40 1.25 -1.37
CA PRO A 101 1.21 0.81 -2.10
C PRO A 101 0.59 -0.48 -1.56
N GLU A 102 1.42 -1.43 -1.13
CA GLU A 102 0.99 -2.75 -0.66
C GLU A 102 0.28 -2.66 0.68
N GLU A 103 0.78 -1.80 1.57
CA GLU A 103 0.16 -1.52 2.87
C GLU A 103 -1.15 -0.75 2.69
N LEU A 104 -1.20 0.20 1.76
CA LEU A 104 -2.43 0.90 1.41
C LEU A 104 -3.52 -0.08 0.95
N ALA A 105 -3.18 -0.95 -0.01
CA ALA A 105 -4.09 -1.96 -0.54
C ALA A 105 -4.57 -2.94 0.54
N ALA A 106 -3.64 -3.46 1.36
CA ALA A 106 -3.97 -4.36 2.46
C ALA A 106 -4.95 -3.72 3.45
N ARG A 107 -4.70 -2.46 3.85
CA ARG A 107 -5.58 -1.74 4.78
C ARG A 107 -6.97 -1.50 4.21
N GLN A 108 -7.10 -1.21 2.91
CA GLN A 108 -8.42 -1.00 2.29
C GLN A 108 -9.20 -2.31 2.16
N VAL A 109 -8.56 -3.40 1.72
CA VAL A 109 -9.18 -4.74 1.67
C VAL A 109 -9.67 -5.17 3.06
N MET A 110 -8.85 -5.01 4.10
CA MET A 110 -9.26 -5.34 5.46
C MET A 110 -10.40 -4.48 5.99
N ARG A 111 -10.52 -3.23 5.53
CA ARG A 111 -11.62 -2.34 5.91
C ARG A 111 -12.92 -2.68 5.21
N SER A 112 -12.87 -3.07 3.93
CA SER A 112 -14.06 -3.43 3.15
C SER A 112 -14.52 -4.88 3.35
N ALA A 113 -13.71 -5.71 4.01
CA ALA A 113 -13.99 -7.11 4.35
C ALA A 113 -15.30 -7.36 5.14
N GLY A 114 -15.88 -6.32 5.76
CA GLY A 114 -17.11 -6.46 6.55
C GLY A 114 -16.96 -7.24 7.86
N ARG A 115 -15.74 -7.61 8.26
CA ARG A 115 -15.46 -8.32 9.51
C ARG A 115 -15.19 -7.37 10.68
N PRO A 116 -15.42 -7.82 11.93
CA PRO A 116 -14.98 -7.09 13.11
C PRO A 116 -13.49 -6.81 13.05
N GLN A 117 -13.09 -5.58 13.38
CA GLN A 117 -11.67 -5.25 13.45
C GLN A 117 -11.00 -6.09 14.54
N PRO A 118 -9.75 -6.52 14.33
CA PRO A 118 -9.01 -7.28 15.34
C PRO A 118 -8.96 -6.52 16.66
N PRO A 119 -9.10 -7.23 17.80
CA PRO A 119 -9.30 -6.61 19.11
C PRO A 119 -8.07 -5.85 19.60
N THR A 120 -6.87 -6.23 19.13
CA THR A 120 -5.62 -5.56 19.49
C THR A 120 -4.98 -4.86 18.29
N LYS A 121 -4.30 -3.73 18.56
CA LYS A 121 -3.51 -3.01 17.56
C LYS A 121 -2.41 -3.89 16.96
N LEU A 122 -1.83 -4.77 17.77
CA LEU A 122 -0.77 -5.68 17.34
C LEU A 122 -1.28 -6.72 16.34
N GLN A 123 -2.41 -7.37 16.62
CA GLN A 123 -3.03 -8.31 15.67
C GLN A 123 -3.39 -7.62 14.35
N ARG A 124 -3.93 -6.39 14.42
CA ARG A 124 -4.17 -5.58 13.22
C ARG A 124 -2.91 -5.36 12.39
N LEU A 125 -1.81 -5.02 13.06
CA LEU A 125 -0.54 -4.80 12.39
C LEU A 125 -0.01 -6.08 11.74
N ILE A 126 -0.14 -7.22 12.42
CA ILE A 126 0.26 -8.54 11.90
C ILE A 126 -0.56 -8.91 10.66
N GLU A 127 -1.88 -8.77 10.72
CA GLU A 127 -2.77 -9.08 9.59
C GLU A 127 -2.51 -8.16 8.39
N VAL A 128 -2.36 -6.84 8.62
CA VAL A 128 -1.99 -5.88 7.56
C VAL A 128 -0.64 -6.24 6.96
N ALA A 129 0.35 -6.57 7.79
CA ALA A 129 1.69 -6.93 7.32
C ALA A 129 1.69 -8.23 6.52
N ALA A 130 0.92 -9.24 6.94
CA ALA A 130 0.77 -10.49 6.20
C ALA A 130 0.11 -10.24 4.84
N LEU A 131 -1.01 -9.50 4.81
CA LEU A 131 -1.70 -9.19 3.56
C LEU A 131 -0.86 -8.30 2.63
N ALA A 132 -0.17 -7.29 3.17
CA ALA A 132 0.75 -6.45 2.40
C ALA A 132 1.91 -7.27 1.84
N THR A 133 2.43 -8.24 2.59
CA THR A 133 3.46 -9.18 2.12
C THR A 133 2.94 -10.01 0.95
N TRP A 134 1.73 -10.54 1.06
CA TRP A 134 1.11 -11.28 -0.04
C TRP A 134 0.95 -10.39 -1.28
N ILE A 135 0.41 -9.17 -1.12
CA ILE A 135 0.22 -8.20 -2.21
C ILE A 135 1.56 -7.88 -2.88
N SER A 136 2.61 -7.61 -2.08
CA SER A 136 3.98 -7.32 -2.56
C SER A 136 4.59 -8.41 -3.44
N ARG A 137 4.15 -9.65 -3.27
CA ARG A 137 4.68 -10.84 -3.96
C ARG A 137 3.86 -11.24 -5.19
N HIS A 138 2.59 -10.82 -5.27
CA HIS A 138 1.66 -11.30 -6.31
C HIS A 138 1.14 -10.20 -7.24
N LEU A 139 1.13 -8.93 -6.80
CA LEU A 139 0.61 -7.81 -7.57
C LEU A 139 1.73 -6.84 -7.93
N SER A 140 1.52 -6.06 -8.99
CA SER A 140 2.29 -4.86 -9.28
C SER A 140 1.80 -3.67 -8.46
N ALA A 141 2.60 -2.60 -8.36
CA ALA A 141 2.20 -1.39 -7.64
C ALA A 141 0.92 -0.76 -8.19
N ARG A 142 0.74 -0.80 -9.52
CA ARG A 142 -0.47 -0.29 -10.18
C ARG A 142 -1.70 -1.13 -9.81
N GLU A 143 -1.58 -2.45 -9.82
CA GLU A 143 -2.67 -3.35 -9.42
C GLU A 143 -3.01 -3.21 -7.93
N ALA A 144 -2.02 -3.06 -7.06
CA ALA A 144 -2.25 -2.79 -5.65
C ALA A 144 -3.04 -1.49 -5.44
N ILE A 145 -2.68 -0.41 -6.16
CA ILE A 145 -3.43 0.85 -6.14
C ILE A 145 -4.85 0.67 -6.68
N SER A 146 -5.02 -0.10 -7.76
CA SER A 146 -6.36 -0.40 -8.28
C SER A 146 -7.23 -1.14 -7.27
N VAL A 147 -6.68 -2.18 -6.62
CA VAL A 147 -7.36 -2.89 -5.53
C VAL A 147 -7.72 -1.92 -4.41
N ALA A 148 -6.79 -1.04 -4.01
CA ALA A 148 -7.04 -0.06 -2.96
C ALA A 148 -8.21 0.88 -3.33
N LEU A 149 -8.26 1.39 -4.56
CA LEU A 149 -9.33 2.28 -5.03
C LEU A 149 -10.67 1.58 -5.17
N SER A 150 -10.67 0.31 -5.60
CA SER A 150 -11.89 -0.49 -5.68
C SER A 150 -12.47 -0.85 -4.32
N GLN A 151 -11.65 -0.83 -3.26
CA GLN A 151 -12.07 -1.14 -1.89
C GLN A 151 -12.19 0.10 -0.99
N ALA A 152 -11.80 1.27 -1.48
CA ALA A 152 -11.86 2.51 -0.72
C ALA A 152 -13.31 2.95 -0.48
N HIS A 153 -13.58 3.51 0.69
CA HIS A 153 -14.90 4.02 1.04
C HIS A 153 -15.01 5.49 0.62
N PHE A 154 -15.93 5.74 -0.32
CA PHE A 154 -16.22 7.05 -0.86
C PHE A 154 -17.41 7.77 -0.22
N ALA A 155 -18.24 7.04 0.51
CA ALA A 155 -19.29 7.56 1.37
C ALA A 155 -19.64 6.46 2.38
N PRO A 156 -20.51 6.71 3.37
CA PRO A 156 -20.99 5.66 4.28
C PRO A 156 -21.54 4.42 3.55
N ASP A 157 -22.15 4.63 2.38
CA ASP A 157 -22.83 3.63 1.56
C ASP A 157 -22.16 3.38 0.19
N VAL A 158 -21.04 4.06 -0.11
CA VAL A 158 -20.37 3.99 -1.41
C VAL A 158 -18.99 3.40 -1.24
N VAL A 159 -18.81 2.15 -1.68
CA VAL A 159 -17.51 1.45 -1.68
C VAL A 159 -17.02 1.27 -3.11
N GLY A 160 -15.77 1.68 -3.34
CA GLY A 160 -15.08 1.58 -4.61
C GLY A 160 -15.25 2.79 -5.51
N ILE A 161 -14.18 3.11 -6.24
CA ILE A 161 -14.13 4.31 -7.10
C ILE A 161 -15.14 4.25 -8.25
N ALA A 162 -15.43 3.07 -8.80
CA ALA A 162 -16.43 2.91 -9.85
C ALA A 162 -17.84 3.25 -9.36
N ALA A 163 -18.20 2.81 -8.15
CA ALA A 163 -19.47 3.16 -7.53
C ALA A 163 -19.52 4.66 -7.21
N ALA A 164 -18.41 5.26 -6.77
CA ALA A 164 -18.31 6.69 -6.52
C ALA A 164 -18.51 7.55 -7.78
N ALA A 165 -17.90 7.15 -8.91
CA ALA A 165 -18.07 7.82 -10.19
C ALA A 165 -19.55 7.84 -10.62
N ARG A 166 -20.22 6.69 -10.51
CA ARG A 166 -21.66 6.58 -10.80
C ARG A 166 -22.49 7.41 -9.83
N ARG A 167 -22.21 7.33 -8.53
CA ARG A 167 -23.01 8.01 -7.51
C ARG A 167 -22.90 9.53 -7.56
N PHE A 168 -21.71 10.05 -7.82
CA PHE A 168 -21.43 11.48 -7.70
C PHE A 168 -21.46 12.23 -9.03
N PHE A 169 -21.12 11.57 -10.14
CA PHE A 169 -21.05 12.19 -11.46
C PHE A 169 -22.02 11.59 -12.48
N ASP A 170 -22.70 10.48 -12.14
CA ASP A 170 -23.59 9.75 -13.05
C ASP A 170 -22.86 9.30 -14.33
N LYS A 171 -21.58 8.92 -14.17
CA LYS A 171 -20.65 8.56 -15.25
C LYS A 171 -19.91 7.27 -14.94
N SER A 172 -19.45 6.57 -15.98
CA SER A 172 -18.44 5.52 -15.82
C SER A 172 -17.06 6.12 -15.61
N LEU A 173 -16.09 5.32 -15.16
CA LEU A 173 -14.73 5.81 -14.89
C LEU A 173 -14.00 6.31 -16.14
N GLU A 174 -14.33 5.74 -17.30
CA GLU A 174 -13.76 6.05 -18.60
C GLU A 174 -14.29 7.39 -19.15
N GLU A 175 -15.45 7.83 -18.68
CA GLU A 175 -16.12 9.08 -19.07
C GLU A 175 -15.72 10.28 -18.20
N LEU A 176 -14.97 10.03 -17.12
CA LEU A 176 -14.56 11.09 -16.21
C LEU A 176 -13.50 11.98 -16.83
N ASP A 177 -13.67 13.29 -16.66
CA ASP A 177 -12.61 14.24 -16.99
C ASP A 177 -11.53 14.31 -15.88
N ALA A 178 -10.42 15.00 -16.18
CA ALA A 178 -9.32 15.13 -15.24
C ALA A 178 -9.72 15.81 -13.91
N GLY A 179 -10.66 16.76 -13.94
CA GLY A 179 -11.16 17.46 -12.76
C GLY A 179 -12.05 16.56 -11.88
N GLU A 180 -12.89 15.74 -12.50
CA GLU A 180 -13.75 14.76 -11.83
C GLU A 180 -12.92 13.64 -11.21
N ILE A 181 -11.91 13.13 -11.93
CA ILE A 181 -10.92 12.17 -11.40
C ILE A 181 -10.20 12.79 -10.21
N ALA A 182 -9.67 14.01 -10.37
CA ALA A 182 -8.95 14.69 -9.29
C ALA A 182 -9.85 14.91 -8.07
N ALA A 183 -11.14 15.20 -8.26
CA ALA A 183 -12.09 15.36 -7.17
C ALA A 183 -12.34 14.04 -6.41
N LEU A 184 -12.51 12.92 -7.11
CA LEU A 184 -12.66 11.60 -6.48
C LEU A 184 -11.42 11.23 -5.67
N ILE A 185 -10.24 11.36 -6.27
CA ILE A 185 -8.98 10.98 -5.62
C ILE A 185 -8.67 11.91 -4.44
N ALA A 186 -8.90 13.22 -4.57
CA ALA A 186 -8.78 14.15 -3.45
C ALA A 186 -9.77 13.83 -2.32
N GLY A 187 -11.00 13.41 -2.66
CA GLY A 187 -12.02 12.97 -1.71
C GLY A 187 -11.65 11.67 -0.98
N SER A 188 -10.91 10.77 -1.61
CA SER A 188 -10.51 9.48 -1.02
C SER A 188 -9.60 9.61 0.20
N ALA A 189 -9.03 10.79 0.45
CA ALA A 189 -8.18 11.05 1.61
C ALA A 189 -8.92 11.01 2.96
N GLY A 190 -10.25 11.18 2.96
CA GLY A 190 -11.01 11.02 4.20
C GLY A 190 -12.50 11.34 4.10
N PRO A 191 -13.34 10.73 4.96
CA PRO A 191 -14.79 10.83 4.89
C PRO A 191 -15.33 12.26 5.10
N SER A 192 -14.56 13.13 5.76
CA SER A 192 -14.92 14.54 5.99
C SER A 192 -14.78 15.44 4.76
N MET A 193 -14.19 14.91 3.68
CA MET A 193 -13.89 15.61 2.44
C MET A 193 -14.98 15.39 1.38
N TYR A 194 -16.04 14.64 1.69
CA TYR A 194 -17.04 14.19 0.70
C TYR A 194 -18.10 15.25 0.33
N PRO A 195 -18.85 15.02 -0.78
CA PRO A 195 -19.49 16.06 -1.60
C PRO A 195 -20.64 16.84 -0.95
N ASP A 196 -21.02 16.54 0.29
CA ASP A 196 -21.88 17.40 1.10
C ASP A 196 -21.19 18.73 1.46
N ARG A 197 -19.87 18.85 1.21
CA ARG A 197 -19.07 20.07 1.39
C ARG A 197 -18.11 20.30 0.22
N PRO A 198 -18.63 20.60 -1.00
CA PRO A 198 -17.81 20.74 -2.21
C PRO A 198 -16.78 21.87 -2.10
N GLU A 199 -17.01 22.87 -1.25
CA GLU A 199 -16.01 23.92 -0.99
C GLU A 199 -14.71 23.37 -0.39
N ARG A 200 -14.78 22.31 0.42
CA ARG A 200 -13.59 21.71 1.05
C ARG A 200 -12.75 20.90 0.08
N LEU A 201 -13.34 20.48 -1.05
CA LEU A 201 -12.68 19.70 -2.09
C LEU A 201 -11.95 20.56 -3.12
N ARG A 202 -12.32 21.84 -3.28
CA ARG A 202 -11.71 22.74 -4.27
C ARG A 202 -10.20 22.81 -4.13
N ALA A 203 -9.70 23.21 -2.96
CA ALA A 203 -8.26 23.35 -2.74
C ALA A 203 -7.47 22.03 -2.90
N PRO A 204 -7.89 20.89 -2.31
CA PRO A 204 -7.25 19.60 -2.54
C PRO A 204 -7.27 19.13 -4.00
N ARG A 205 -8.41 19.27 -4.69
CA ARG A 205 -8.54 18.93 -6.11
C ARG A 205 -7.58 19.77 -6.95
N ASP A 206 -7.56 21.08 -6.75
CA ASP A 206 -6.72 22.00 -7.53
C ASP A 206 -5.24 21.80 -7.24
N ALA A 207 -4.89 21.42 -6.01
CA ALA A 207 -3.53 21.02 -5.66
C ALA A 207 -3.12 19.72 -6.38
N LEU A 208 -4.02 18.74 -6.45
CA LEU A 208 -3.78 17.51 -7.21
C LEU A 208 -3.64 17.81 -8.70
N LEU A 209 -4.54 18.58 -9.31
CA LEU A 209 -4.48 18.96 -10.72
C LEU A 209 -3.13 19.58 -11.10
N ARG A 210 -2.62 20.50 -10.26
CA ARG A 210 -1.27 21.06 -10.43
C ARG A 210 -0.19 19.99 -10.40
N LYS A 211 -0.22 19.07 -9.43
CA LYS A 211 0.73 17.96 -9.40
C LYS A 211 0.62 17.04 -10.64
N LEU A 212 -0.59 16.78 -11.13
CA LEU A 212 -0.79 15.97 -12.34
C LEU A 212 -0.14 16.64 -13.55
N HIS A 213 -0.28 17.96 -13.67
CA HIS A 213 0.40 18.75 -14.70
C HIS A 213 1.93 18.71 -14.53
N ASP A 214 2.44 18.93 -13.31
CA ASP A 214 3.87 18.91 -13.01
C ASP A 214 4.53 17.55 -13.34
N HIS A 215 3.78 16.45 -13.23
CA HIS A 215 4.21 15.11 -13.62
C HIS A 215 3.92 14.76 -15.10
N GLY A 216 3.41 15.70 -15.90
CA GLY A 216 3.12 15.53 -17.32
C GLY A 216 1.97 14.57 -17.63
N LEU A 217 1.05 14.37 -16.68
CA LEU A 217 -0.13 13.50 -16.87
C LEU A 217 -1.30 14.23 -17.56
N ILE A 218 -1.35 15.55 -17.44
CA ILE A 218 -2.31 16.43 -18.13
C ILE A 218 -1.57 17.65 -18.66
N ASP A 219 -2.09 18.28 -19.71
CA ASP A 219 -1.56 19.54 -20.22
C ASP A 219 -2.12 20.76 -19.48
N GLU A 220 -1.46 21.91 -19.63
CA GLU A 220 -1.85 23.17 -19.00
C GLU A 220 -3.30 23.59 -19.35
N PRO A 221 -3.75 23.52 -20.63
CA PRO A 221 -5.15 23.82 -20.96
C PRO A 221 -6.15 22.93 -20.22
N THR A 222 -5.90 21.62 -20.13
CA THR A 222 -6.77 20.69 -19.41
C THR A 222 -6.79 21.01 -17.92
N MET A 223 -5.63 21.33 -17.33
CA MET A 223 -5.54 21.72 -15.92
C MET A 223 -6.37 22.98 -15.64
N GLN A 224 -6.19 24.05 -16.42
CA GLN A 224 -6.92 25.30 -16.24
C GLN A 224 -8.43 25.11 -16.41
N ALA A 225 -8.86 24.42 -17.47
CA ALA A 225 -10.27 24.12 -17.71
C ALA A 225 -10.88 23.27 -16.57
N ALA A 226 -10.13 22.34 -16.00
CA ALA A 226 -10.56 21.54 -14.86
C ALA A 226 -10.66 22.35 -13.55
N MET A 227 -9.79 23.34 -13.35
CA MET A 227 -9.82 24.22 -12.18
C MET A 227 -10.99 25.21 -12.24
N GLU A 228 -11.30 25.74 -13.42
CA GLU A 228 -12.44 26.64 -13.65
C GLU A 228 -13.80 25.96 -13.44
N ARG A 229 -13.88 24.64 -13.67
CA ARG A 229 -15.10 23.87 -13.42
C ARG A 229 -15.45 23.86 -11.93
N ASP A 230 -16.70 24.16 -11.60
CA ASP A 230 -17.17 24.12 -10.22
C ASP A 230 -17.24 22.68 -9.69
N VAL A 231 -16.66 22.45 -8.51
CA VAL A 231 -16.75 21.20 -7.73
C VAL A 231 -18.18 20.89 -7.30
N ARG A 232 -19.09 21.88 -7.29
CA ARG A 232 -20.49 21.71 -6.85
C ARG A 232 -21.34 20.82 -7.75
N ARG A 233 -20.84 20.39 -8.92
CA ARG A 233 -21.61 19.59 -9.87
C ARG A 233 -21.67 18.10 -9.54
N PHE A 234 -21.67 17.76 -8.25
CA PHE A 234 -22.08 16.44 -7.81
C PHE A 234 -23.60 16.38 -7.95
N LYS A 235 -24.10 15.44 -8.77
CA LYS A 235 -25.53 15.26 -8.99
C LYS A 235 -26.24 14.76 -7.72
#